data_AF-A0A822XEM4-F1
#
_entry.id   AF-A0A822XEM4-F1
#
_cell.length_a   1.000
_cell.length_b   1.000
_cell.length_c   1.000
_cell.angle_alpha   90.00
_cell.angle_beta   90.00
_cell.angle_gamma   90.00
#
_symmetry.space_group_name_H-M   'P 1'
#
loop_
_entity.id
_entity.type
_entity.pdbx_description
1 polymer ?
#
loop_
_entity_poly.entity_id
_entity_poly.type
_entity_poly.pdbx_seq_one_letter_code
_entity_poly.pdbx_strand_id
1 'polypeptide(L)'
;MEDDWGASGGARLGDLPKVSRWPTLSDHDRMVQAFFEMGVLESGPVHDALLRSSRGYHSLPLPAGIEDLNIETSALRMPWWEDVSLHQSLLPGMYETIQILQALDIHQGDDVLIVGPRGNWWTELTMQLGARRIRIVETVERRLDNLQTRWKHLRLDNVADALGCEIEWRMIGSHLDDSPLAGWDRILITGGVNEPPMAILQTMARGGCAIVPVMEDAGTMVQSVQRNEGGFMAQKMAIWNVDPFPEYVVECLCASESISISEEVGLRGAWSVDDAWKAANQDPIRDRLGPLILLQLIETTWDSLGTGFGAKEIRDDARFSIAEDLFRMGHVLQRLGISRLAAEHHGSSFRIAPSSEAASFLGMTFREDDLDSLAWQRKAIETDPRFGGSWNEVGEAMLNRGDAKFSIEWFRGAINSEKYGERGVAWTNLARAHLELGQMNSALFAAQEAATLIPDDEDLQELLERLSEDLS
;
A
#
# COMPACT_ATOMS: atom_id res chain seq x y z
N MET A 1 -30.16 -16.09 12.55
CA MET A 1 -31.05 -15.73 13.68
C MET A 1 -31.91 -14.60 13.18
N GLU A 2 -33.08 -14.96 12.64
CA GLU A 2 -34.22 -14.04 12.53
C GLU A 2 -34.88 -13.95 13.91
N ASP A 3 -35.62 -12.84 14.13
CA ASP A 3 -36.32 -12.39 15.34
C ASP A 3 -35.41 -11.59 16.31
N ASP A 4 -35.62 -10.30 16.59
CA ASP A 4 -36.88 -9.60 16.86
C ASP A 4 -36.70 -8.07 16.68
N TRP A 5 -37.17 -7.51 15.55
CA TRP A 5 -37.19 -6.05 15.28
C TRP A 5 -38.63 -5.56 15.03
N GLY A 6 -39.58 -5.91 15.91
CA GLY A 6 -40.98 -5.58 15.69
C GLY A 6 -41.79 -5.21 16.93
N ALA A 7 -41.91 -3.91 17.21
CA ALA A 7 -43.13 -3.33 17.81
C ALA A 7 -43.23 -1.80 17.67
N SER A 8 -43.06 -1.29 16.45
CA SER A 8 -43.63 -0.03 15.93
C SER A 8 -43.21 0.06 14.46
N GLY A 9 -43.84 0.91 13.65
CA GLY A 9 -43.56 1.01 12.21
C GLY A 9 -42.17 1.60 11.88
N GLY A 10 -41.12 0.98 12.41
CA GLY A 10 -39.72 1.37 12.34
C GLY A 10 -38.93 0.68 11.24
N ALA A 11 -37.74 1.22 11.00
CA ALA A 11 -36.75 0.86 10.01
C ALA A 11 -36.33 -0.61 10.11
N ARG A 12 -36.49 -1.35 9.00
CA ARG A 12 -36.05 -2.74 8.92
C ARG A 12 -34.78 -2.81 8.11
N LEU A 13 -33.82 -3.62 8.56
CA LEU A 13 -32.61 -3.93 7.79
C LEU A 13 -32.92 -4.45 6.37
N GLY A 14 -34.07 -5.12 6.21
CA GLY A 14 -34.58 -5.59 4.93
C GLY A 14 -34.95 -4.49 3.93
N ASP A 15 -35.21 -3.27 4.39
CA ASP A 15 -35.58 -2.13 3.54
C ASP A 15 -34.36 -1.51 2.83
N LEU A 16 -33.15 -1.80 3.32
CA LEU A 16 -31.91 -1.36 2.69
C LEU A 16 -31.60 -2.20 1.44
N PRO A 17 -31.00 -1.59 0.39
CA PRO A 17 -30.63 -2.31 -0.84
C PRO A 17 -29.64 -3.44 -0.56
N LYS A 18 -29.58 -4.42 -1.47
CA LYS A 18 -28.58 -5.49 -1.44
C LYS A 18 -27.37 -5.11 -2.26
N VAL A 19 -26.19 -5.61 -1.87
CA VAL A 19 -24.94 -5.34 -2.59
C VAL A 19 -25.04 -5.87 -4.02
N SER A 20 -24.92 -4.95 -4.98
CA SER A 20 -24.93 -5.24 -6.42
C SER A 20 -23.51 -5.34 -6.98
N ARG A 21 -22.59 -4.53 -6.45
CA ARG A 21 -21.21 -4.40 -6.90
C ARG A 21 -20.23 -4.89 -5.84
N TRP A 22 -19.34 -5.78 -6.27
CA TRP A 22 -18.28 -6.38 -5.44
C TRP A 22 -16.91 -5.96 -5.96
N PRO A 23 -16.41 -4.78 -5.58
CA PRO A 23 -15.12 -4.30 -6.05
C PRO A 23 -13.99 -5.19 -5.53
N THR A 24 -12.94 -5.29 -6.34
CA THR A 24 -11.78 -6.15 -6.10
C THR A 24 -10.56 -5.50 -6.69
N LEU A 25 -9.39 -5.92 -6.24
CA LEU A 25 -8.14 -5.66 -6.94
C LEU A 25 -8.33 -5.99 -8.42
N SER A 26 -8.05 -4.98 -9.25
CA SER A 26 -8.18 -5.08 -10.70
C SER A 26 -7.14 -6.03 -11.27
N ASP A 27 -7.36 -6.47 -12.50
CA ASP A 27 -6.37 -7.19 -13.28
C ASP A 27 -5.15 -6.29 -13.58
N HIS A 28 -3.98 -6.93 -13.74
CA HIS A 28 -2.69 -6.24 -13.93
C HIS A 28 -2.72 -5.21 -15.06
N ASP A 29 -3.15 -5.62 -16.25
CA ASP A 29 -3.18 -4.75 -17.44
C ASP A 29 -4.05 -3.51 -17.23
N ARG A 30 -5.22 -3.68 -16.62
CA ARG A 30 -6.10 -2.56 -16.28
C ARG A 30 -5.47 -1.61 -15.26
N MET A 31 -4.69 -2.12 -14.31
CA MET A 31 -4.00 -1.27 -13.34
C MET A 31 -2.87 -0.48 -14.00
N VAL A 32 -2.06 -1.12 -14.86
CA VAL A 32 -1.02 -0.43 -15.64
C VAL A 32 -1.62 0.67 -16.51
N GLN A 33 -2.72 0.36 -17.21
CA GLN A 33 -3.45 1.33 -18.01
C GLN A 33 -4.00 2.49 -17.16
N ALA A 34 -4.50 2.22 -15.95
CA ALA A 34 -4.98 3.26 -15.04
C ALA A 34 -3.85 4.20 -14.62
N PHE A 35 -2.65 3.69 -14.30
CA PHE A 35 -1.50 4.54 -14.00
C PHE A 35 -1.10 5.43 -15.18
N PHE A 36 -1.23 4.93 -16.42
CA PHE A 36 -0.99 5.71 -17.63
C PHE A 36 -2.04 6.80 -17.85
N GLU A 37 -3.33 6.47 -17.71
CA GLU A 37 -4.44 7.43 -17.84
C GLU A 37 -4.42 8.53 -16.77
N MET A 38 -3.93 8.19 -15.57
CA MET A 38 -3.76 9.14 -14.47
C MET A 38 -2.50 10.03 -14.62
N GLY A 39 -1.66 9.79 -15.63
CA GLY A 39 -0.42 10.54 -15.85
C GLY A 39 0.69 10.23 -14.85
N VAL A 40 0.54 9.20 -14.02
CA VAL A 40 1.61 8.73 -13.12
C VAL A 40 2.70 8.01 -13.92
N LEU A 41 2.27 7.28 -14.95
CA LEU A 41 3.10 6.60 -15.92
C LEU A 41 3.02 7.36 -17.25
N GLU A 42 4.09 8.04 -17.62
CA GLU A 42 4.20 8.85 -18.84
C GLU A 42 5.04 8.15 -19.92
N SER A 43 5.98 7.29 -19.50
CA SER A 43 6.89 6.59 -20.42
C SER A 43 6.19 5.42 -21.12
N GLY A 44 6.02 5.55 -22.44
CA GLY A 44 5.51 4.47 -23.30
C GLY A 44 6.32 3.16 -23.20
N PRO A 45 7.67 3.20 -23.25
CA PRO A 45 8.49 2.01 -23.03
C PRO A 45 8.26 1.34 -21.66
N VAL A 46 8.13 2.12 -20.57
CA VAL A 46 7.86 1.57 -19.22
C VAL A 46 6.46 0.98 -19.15
N HIS A 47 5.48 1.62 -19.77
CA HIS A 47 4.13 1.08 -19.90
C HIS A 47 4.11 -0.28 -20.59
N ASP A 48 4.76 -0.38 -21.75
CA ASP A 48 4.82 -1.61 -22.52
C ASP A 48 5.59 -2.72 -21.78
N ALA A 49 6.66 -2.37 -21.05
CA ALA A 49 7.40 -3.31 -20.22
C ALA A 49 6.55 -3.84 -19.04
N LEU A 50 5.79 -2.96 -18.37
CA LEU A 50 4.90 -3.35 -17.29
C LEU A 50 3.76 -4.26 -17.78
N LEU A 51 3.16 -3.99 -18.94
CA LEU A 51 2.15 -4.89 -19.52
C LEU A 51 2.68 -6.31 -19.81
N ARG A 52 3.98 -6.46 -20.05
CA ARG A 52 4.61 -7.78 -20.27
C ARG A 52 5.06 -8.47 -18.99
N SER A 53 5.22 -7.72 -17.89
CA SER A 53 5.89 -8.19 -16.68
C SER A 53 5.15 -7.78 -15.42
N SER A 54 4.42 -8.72 -14.84
CA SER A 54 3.72 -8.55 -13.55
C SER A 54 4.63 -8.91 -12.38
N ARG A 55 4.62 -8.09 -11.32
CA ARG A 55 5.35 -8.37 -10.08
C ARG A 55 4.89 -9.64 -9.36
N GLY A 56 3.67 -10.11 -9.63
CA GLY A 56 3.10 -11.31 -9.00
C GLY A 56 3.91 -12.57 -9.24
N TYR A 57 4.48 -12.74 -10.44
CA TYR A 57 5.32 -13.91 -10.77
C TYR A 57 6.67 -13.93 -10.04
N HIS A 58 7.07 -12.78 -9.48
CA HIS A 58 8.35 -12.62 -8.79
C HIS A 58 8.23 -12.66 -7.27
N SER A 59 7.01 -12.63 -6.71
CA SER A 59 6.83 -12.80 -5.26
C SER A 59 6.96 -14.25 -4.83
N LEU A 60 6.95 -14.46 -3.53
CA LEU A 60 6.59 -15.73 -2.93
C LEU A 60 5.14 -16.09 -3.29
N PRO A 61 4.80 -17.38 -3.36
CA PRO A 61 3.43 -17.80 -3.63
C PRO A 61 2.49 -17.27 -2.53
N LEU A 62 1.25 -16.97 -2.93
CA LEU A 62 0.21 -16.58 -1.97
C LEU A 62 -0.14 -17.76 -1.05
N PRO A 63 -0.57 -17.47 0.20
CA PRO A 63 -1.15 -18.48 1.08
C PRO A 63 -2.32 -19.21 0.42
N ALA A 64 -2.53 -20.47 0.82
CA ALA A 64 -3.57 -21.31 0.23
C ALA A 64 -4.98 -20.73 0.45
N GLY A 65 -5.83 -20.78 -0.59
CA GLY A 65 -7.21 -20.30 -0.57
C GLY A 65 -7.42 -18.85 -0.99
N ILE A 66 -6.38 -18.15 -1.43
CA ILE A 66 -6.45 -16.80 -2.03
C ILE A 66 -5.61 -16.69 -3.31
N GLU A 67 -5.35 -17.80 -4.00
CA GLU A 67 -4.47 -17.87 -5.17
C GLU A 67 -4.97 -17.04 -6.36
N ASP A 68 -6.29 -16.87 -6.50
CA ASP A 68 -6.93 -16.09 -7.56
C ASP A 68 -6.99 -14.57 -7.26
N LEU A 69 -6.35 -14.12 -6.17
CA LEU A 69 -6.29 -12.71 -5.81
C LEU A 69 -5.23 -12.01 -6.68
N ASN A 70 -5.61 -10.93 -7.36
CA ASN A 70 -4.71 -10.05 -8.10
C ASN A 70 -3.86 -9.18 -7.14
N ILE A 71 -3.19 -9.79 -6.16
CA ILE A 71 -2.43 -9.08 -5.11
C ILE A 71 -1.34 -8.18 -5.70
N GLU A 72 -0.83 -8.53 -6.88
CA GLU A 72 0.13 -7.75 -7.65
C GLU A 72 -0.35 -6.33 -7.95
N THR A 73 -1.66 -6.10 -8.03
CA THR A 73 -2.22 -4.77 -8.28
C THR A 73 -2.52 -3.97 -7.01
N SER A 74 -2.39 -4.59 -5.84
CA SER A 74 -2.52 -3.88 -4.56
C SER A 74 -1.41 -2.85 -4.38
N ALA A 75 -1.66 -1.86 -3.51
CA ALA A 75 -0.65 -0.93 -3.04
C ALA A 75 0.23 -1.52 -1.92
N LEU A 76 0.11 -2.82 -1.60
CA LEU A 76 0.94 -3.51 -0.62
C LEU A 76 2.33 -3.86 -1.17
N ARG A 77 3.27 -4.08 -0.26
CA ARG A 77 4.54 -4.75 -0.54
C ARG A 77 4.33 -6.25 -0.58
N MET A 78 5.08 -6.90 -1.47
CA MET A 78 4.99 -8.35 -1.67
C MET A 78 6.35 -8.98 -1.34
N PRO A 79 6.41 -9.99 -0.47
CA PRO A 79 7.67 -10.63 -0.16
C PRO A 79 8.12 -11.46 -1.36
N TRP A 80 9.39 -11.33 -1.75
CA TRP A 80 10.04 -12.26 -2.70
C TRP A 80 11.01 -13.21 -2.00
N TRP A 81 11.36 -12.89 -0.74
CA TRP A 81 12.24 -13.65 0.13
C TRP A 81 11.55 -13.95 1.46
N GLU A 82 11.81 -15.13 2.04
CA GLU A 82 11.10 -15.62 3.24
C GLU A 82 11.41 -14.78 4.48
N ASP A 83 12.68 -14.42 4.69
CA ASP A 83 13.07 -13.54 5.78
C ASP A 83 12.93 -12.07 5.39
N VAL A 84 11.76 -11.51 5.68
CA VAL A 84 11.48 -10.10 5.38
C VAL A 84 12.15 -9.12 6.34
N SER A 85 12.78 -9.59 7.43
CA SER A 85 13.53 -8.70 8.33
C SER A 85 14.85 -8.20 7.73
N LEU A 86 15.32 -8.86 6.67
CA LEU A 86 16.51 -8.47 5.92
C LEU A 86 16.18 -7.36 4.91
N HIS A 87 17.17 -6.51 4.63
CA HIS A 87 17.12 -5.44 3.62
C HIS A 87 16.72 -5.98 2.24
N GLN A 88 16.02 -5.16 1.43
CA GLN A 88 15.63 -5.48 0.04
C GLN A 88 14.85 -6.81 -0.16
N SER A 89 14.17 -7.33 0.87
CA SER A 89 13.38 -8.58 0.84
C SER A 89 11.98 -8.45 0.22
N LEU A 90 11.55 -7.22 -0.08
CA LEU A 90 10.21 -6.90 -0.56
C LEU A 90 10.23 -6.32 -1.98
N LEU A 91 9.25 -6.72 -2.77
CA LEU A 91 8.89 -6.08 -4.03
C LEU A 91 8.11 -4.80 -3.73
N PRO A 92 8.55 -3.65 -4.27
CA PRO A 92 7.80 -2.41 -4.18
C PRO A 92 6.52 -2.45 -5.02
N GLY A 93 5.68 -1.44 -4.84
CA GLY A 93 4.42 -1.25 -5.55
C GLY A 93 4.67 -0.68 -6.94
N MET A 94 3.65 -0.76 -7.78
CA MET A 94 3.74 -0.22 -9.14
C MET A 94 4.08 1.26 -9.16
N TYR A 95 3.50 2.06 -8.25
CA TYR A 95 3.81 3.48 -8.15
C TYR A 95 5.32 3.72 -7.99
N GLU A 96 5.95 3.09 -7.00
CA GLU A 96 7.39 3.28 -6.74
C GLU A 96 8.24 2.78 -7.90
N THR A 97 7.90 1.64 -8.48
CA THR A 97 8.61 1.07 -9.62
C THR A 97 8.52 1.97 -10.86
N ILE A 98 7.33 2.52 -11.16
CA ILE A 98 7.14 3.46 -12.26
C ILE A 98 8.02 4.69 -12.06
N GLN A 99 7.97 5.32 -10.87
CA GLN A 99 8.71 6.55 -10.62
C GLN A 99 10.24 6.34 -10.77
N ILE A 100 10.77 5.24 -10.23
CA ILE A 100 12.21 4.94 -10.34
C ILE A 100 12.62 4.57 -11.75
N LEU A 101 11.83 3.77 -12.48
CA LEU A 101 12.18 3.41 -13.87
C LEU A 101 12.13 4.60 -14.81
N GLN A 102 11.17 5.50 -14.63
CA GLN A 102 11.11 6.77 -15.39
C GLN A 102 12.30 7.68 -15.06
N ALA A 103 12.73 7.71 -13.79
CA ALA A 103 13.90 8.47 -13.37
C ALA A 103 15.21 7.89 -13.92
N LEU A 104 15.30 6.56 -13.99
CA LEU A 104 16.47 5.85 -14.52
C LEU A 104 16.54 5.99 -16.04
N ASP A 105 15.40 6.06 -16.73
CA ASP A 105 15.29 6.36 -18.16
C ASP A 105 16.15 5.41 -19.03
N ILE A 106 15.88 4.10 -18.91
CA ILE A 106 16.60 3.04 -19.65
C ILE A 106 16.20 3.08 -21.12
N HIS A 107 17.21 3.07 -22.00
CA HIS A 107 17.04 3.02 -23.44
C HIS A 107 17.46 1.67 -24.03
N GLN A 108 16.96 1.41 -25.24
CA GLN A 108 17.39 0.24 -26.00
C GLN A 108 18.90 0.28 -26.24
N GLY A 109 19.59 -0.80 -25.85
CA GLY A 109 21.03 -0.95 -26.01
C GLY A 109 21.86 -0.59 -24.78
N ASP A 110 21.25 -0.05 -23.72
CA ASP A 110 21.94 0.34 -22.49
C ASP A 110 22.58 -0.88 -21.78
N ASP A 111 23.77 -0.68 -21.22
CA ASP A 111 24.36 -1.56 -20.22
C ASP A 111 23.95 -1.08 -18.82
N VAL A 112 23.27 -1.93 -18.05
CA VAL A 112 22.64 -1.57 -16.77
C VAL A 112 23.25 -2.34 -15.60
N LEU A 113 23.62 -1.62 -14.54
CA LEU A 113 24.06 -2.19 -13.26
C LEU A 113 22.95 -2.06 -12.21
N ILE A 114 22.57 -3.16 -11.58
CA ILE A 114 21.57 -3.19 -10.49
C ILE A 114 22.22 -3.76 -9.23
N VAL A 115 22.25 -2.98 -8.15
CA VAL A 115 22.80 -3.36 -6.84
C VAL A 115 21.67 -3.54 -5.83
N GLY A 116 21.63 -4.72 -5.21
CA GLY A 116 20.52 -5.15 -4.35
C GLY A 116 19.25 -5.39 -5.18
N PRO A 117 19.24 -6.35 -6.11
CA PRO A 117 18.02 -6.69 -6.85
C PRO A 117 16.94 -7.12 -5.86
N ARG A 118 15.86 -6.35 -5.73
CA ARG A 118 14.72 -6.63 -4.85
C ARG A 118 13.85 -7.79 -5.40
N GLY A 119 14.47 -8.90 -5.80
CA GLY A 119 13.87 -9.95 -6.62
C GLY A 119 14.19 -9.82 -8.11
N ASN A 120 13.69 -10.75 -8.93
CA ASN A 120 13.94 -10.77 -10.38
C ASN A 120 13.14 -9.73 -11.18
N TRP A 121 12.09 -9.11 -10.61
CA TRP A 121 11.16 -8.26 -11.36
C TRP A 121 11.82 -7.04 -12.00
N TRP A 122 12.67 -6.34 -11.25
CA TRP A 122 13.43 -5.19 -11.76
C TRP A 122 14.38 -5.60 -12.91
N THR A 123 14.96 -6.80 -12.82
CA THR A 123 15.80 -7.35 -13.89
C THR A 123 14.99 -7.64 -15.14
N GLU A 124 13.81 -8.25 -15.01
CA GLU A 124 12.93 -8.50 -16.14
C GLU A 124 12.45 -7.18 -16.77
N LEU A 125 12.01 -6.20 -15.97
CA LEU A 125 11.58 -4.90 -16.51
C LEU A 125 12.72 -4.19 -17.26
N THR A 126 13.93 -4.22 -16.72
CA THR A 126 15.13 -3.66 -17.37
C THR A 126 15.42 -4.36 -18.70
N MET A 127 15.27 -5.69 -18.75
CA MET A 127 15.41 -6.47 -19.99
C MET A 127 14.30 -6.12 -21.00
N GLN A 128 13.05 -6.00 -20.55
CA GLN A 128 11.88 -5.65 -21.38
C GLN A 128 11.92 -4.21 -21.92
N LEU A 129 12.67 -3.32 -21.26
CA LEU A 129 12.99 -1.97 -21.71
C LEU A 129 14.08 -1.93 -22.80
N GLY A 130 14.72 -3.07 -23.07
CA GLY A 130 15.67 -3.22 -24.17
C GLY A 130 17.13 -3.06 -23.78
N ALA A 131 17.48 -3.21 -22.50
CA ALA A 131 18.87 -3.28 -22.07
C ALA A 131 19.62 -4.38 -22.84
N ARG A 132 20.85 -4.08 -23.25
CA ARG A 132 21.73 -5.05 -23.93
C ARG A 132 22.45 -5.94 -22.94
N ARG A 133 22.82 -5.39 -21.79
CA ARG A 133 23.51 -6.10 -20.71
C ARG A 133 22.94 -5.65 -19.38
N ILE A 134 22.71 -6.59 -18.47
CA ILE A 134 22.29 -6.31 -17.10
C ILE A 134 23.22 -7.06 -16.15
N ARG A 135 23.95 -6.32 -15.31
CA ARG A 135 24.67 -6.90 -14.19
C ARG A 135 23.88 -6.74 -12.91
N ILE A 136 23.61 -7.86 -12.27
CA ILE A 136 22.91 -7.95 -11.01
C ILE A 136 23.92 -8.25 -9.91
N VAL A 137 23.98 -7.37 -8.91
CA VAL A 137 24.86 -7.49 -7.74
C VAL A 137 24.01 -7.73 -6.51
N GLU A 138 24.00 -8.97 -6.02
CA GLU A 138 23.32 -9.33 -4.77
C GLU A 138 24.28 -9.27 -3.59
N THR A 139 23.73 -8.95 -2.42
CA THR A 139 24.45 -8.74 -1.16
C THR A 139 24.43 -9.97 -0.24
N VAL A 140 23.52 -10.92 -0.50
CA VAL A 140 23.34 -12.15 0.26
C VAL A 140 23.48 -13.37 -0.66
N GLU A 141 24.42 -14.27 -0.38
CA GLU A 141 24.79 -15.38 -1.27
C GLU A 141 23.59 -16.28 -1.62
N ARG A 142 22.83 -16.70 -0.60
CA ARG A 142 21.64 -17.54 -0.79
C ARG A 142 20.56 -16.90 -1.67
N ARG A 143 20.48 -15.56 -1.67
CA ARG A 143 19.54 -14.83 -2.54
C ARG A 143 20.02 -14.82 -3.98
N LEU A 144 21.32 -14.69 -4.23
CA LEU A 144 21.87 -14.75 -5.59
C LEU A 144 21.55 -16.09 -6.25
N ASP A 145 21.78 -17.20 -5.53
CA ASP A 145 21.45 -18.55 -6.00
C ASP A 145 19.94 -18.70 -6.29
N ASN A 146 19.10 -18.13 -5.43
CA ASN A 146 17.65 -18.15 -5.61
C ASN A 146 17.22 -17.35 -6.85
N LEU A 147 17.75 -16.14 -7.03
CA LEU A 147 17.49 -15.28 -8.19
C LEU A 147 17.85 -16.00 -9.50
N GLN A 148 19.02 -16.66 -9.56
CA GLN A 148 19.44 -17.43 -10.72
C GLN A 148 18.52 -18.63 -10.99
N THR A 149 18.15 -19.36 -9.94
CA THR A 149 17.27 -20.53 -10.04
C THR A 149 15.88 -20.13 -10.52
N ARG A 150 15.31 -19.07 -9.94
CA ARG A 150 13.99 -18.52 -10.32
C ARG A 150 14.00 -17.97 -11.74
N TRP A 151 15.06 -17.27 -12.14
CA TRP A 151 15.21 -16.76 -13.51
C TRP A 151 15.08 -17.88 -14.56
N LYS A 152 15.76 -19.01 -14.35
CA LYS A 152 15.64 -20.20 -15.21
C LYS A 152 14.28 -20.87 -15.11
N HIS A 153 13.72 -20.97 -13.92
CA HIS A 153 12.41 -21.59 -13.71
C HIS A 153 11.29 -20.84 -14.45
N LEU A 154 11.35 -19.51 -14.44
CA LEU A 154 10.46 -18.62 -15.20
C LEU A 154 10.81 -18.57 -16.70
N ARG A 155 11.86 -19.29 -17.14
CA ARG A 155 12.37 -19.33 -18.51
C ARG A 155 12.82 -17.97 -19.05
N LEU A 156 13.17 -17.04 -18.16
CA LEU A 156 13.61 -15.70 -18.51
C LEU A 156 14.99 -15.68 -19.15
N ASP A 157 15.77 -16.76 -19.00
CA ASP A 157 16.99 -17.01 -19.77
C ASP A 157 16.71 -17.09 -21.28
N ASN A 158 15.68 -17.84 -21.67
CA ASN A 158 15.28 -17.93 -23.09
C ASN A 158 14.73 -16.61 -23.63
N VAL A 159 14.03 -15.84 -22.77
CA VAL A 159 13.53 -14.50 -23.13
C VAL A 159 14.70 -13.53 -23.30
N ALA A 160 15.69 -13.57 -22.40
CA ALA A 160 16.90 -12.76 -22.50
C ALA A 160 17.68 -13.06 -23.79
N ASP A 161 17.87 -14.34 -24.13
CA ASP A 161 18.49 -14.76 -25.39
C ASP A 161 17.73 -14.25 -26.62
N ALA A 162 16.38 -14.35 -26.59
CA ALA A 162 15.54 -13.88 -27.69
C ALA A 162 15.58 -12.35 -27.87
N LEU A 163 15.76 -11.61 -26.77
CA LEU A 163 15.90 -10.15 -26.76
C LEU A 163 17.36 -9.69 -26.97
N GLY A 164 18.32 -10.62 -26.98
CA GLY A 164 19.74 -10.31 -27.08
C GLY A 164 20.30 -9.58 -25.86
N CYS A 165 19.74 -9.84 -24.67
CA CYS A 165 20.14 -9.24 -23.41
C CYS A 165 21.06 -10.19 -22.62
N GLU A 166 22.30 -9.77 -22.36
CA GLU A 166 23.26 -10.51 -21.53
C GLU A 166 22.95 -10.30 -20.04
N ILE A 167 22.79 -11.39 -19.28
CA ILE A 167 22.50 -11.33 -17.83
C ILE A 167 23.72 -11.83 -17.05
N GLU A 168 24.28 -10.96 -16.20
CA GLU A 168 25.44 -11.26 -15.37
C GLU A 168 25.07 -11.24 -13.88
N TRP A 169 25.35 -12.33 -13.17
CA TRP A 169 25.07 -12.46 -11.73
C TRP A 169 26.37 -12.36 -10.95
N ARG A 170 26.47 -11.41 -10.01
CA ARG A 170 27.65 -11.19 -9.18
C ARG A 170 27.26 -11.05 -7.71
N MET A 171 28.16 -11.49 -6.84
CA MET A 171 28.11 -11.15 -5.43
C MET A 171 28.75 -9.78 -5.21
N ILE A 172 28.25 -9.04 -4.22
CA ILE A 172 28.95 -7.89 -3.66
C ILE A 172 30.40 -8.28 -3.31
N GLY A 173 31.34 -7.37 -3.52
CA GLY A 173 32.77 -7.67 -3.50
C GLY A 173 33.38 -8.10 -4.84
N SER A 174 32.61 -8.65 -5.80
CA SER A 174 33.08 -9.00 -7.18
C SER A 174 32.43 -8.14 -8.27
N HIS A 175 31.71 -7.10 -7.87
CA HIS A 175 30.82 -6.32 -8.72
C HIS A 175 31.53 -5.46 -9.77
N LEU A 176 32.79 -5.08 -9.51
CA LEU A 176 33.63 -4.31 -10.44
C LEU A 176 34.32 -5.18 -11.49
N ASP A 177 34.41 -6.50 -11.27
CA ASP A 177 35.12 -7.43 -12.14
C ASP A 177 34.53 -7.44 -13.56
N ASP A 178 35.36 -7.40 -14.60
CA ASP A 178 34.92 -7.42 -16.00
C ASP A 178 33.90 -6.32 -16.36
N SER A 179 33.98 -5.14 -15.75
CA SER A 179 33.08 -4.02 -16.08
C SER A 179 33.20 -3.60 -17.57
N PRO A 180 32.11 -3.16 -18.22
CA PRO A 180 32.15 -2.68 -19.60
C PRO A 180 33.19 -1.56 -19.79
N LEU A 181 33.99 -1.64 -20.85
CA LEU A 181 35.03 -0.62 -21.14
C LEU A 181 34.44 0.78 -21.37
N ALA A 182 33.21 0.86 -21.90
CA ALA A 182 32.50 2.12 -22.09
C ALA A 182 31.89 2.68 -20.78
N GLY A 183 31.81 1.85 -19.74
CA GLY A 183 31.08 2.11 -18.51
C GLY A 183 29.61 1.65 -18.57
N TRP A 184 28.91 1.79 -17.45
CA TRP A 184 27.48 1.49 -17.34
C TRP A 184 26.63 2.70 -17.76
N ASP A 185 25.71 2.53 -18.69
CA ASP A 185 24.81 3.60 -19.11
C ASP A 185 23.82 3.96 -18.01
N ARG A 186 23.38 2.95 -17.24
CA ARG A 186 22.43 3.09 -16.13
C ARG A 186 22.90 2.34 -14.89
N ILE A 187 22.75 2.97 -13.73
CA ILE A 187 23.07 2.34 -12.43
C ILE A 187 21.88 2.51 -11.49
N LEU A 188 21.38 1.41 -10.94
CA LEU A 188 20.32 1.39 -9.96
C LEU A 188 20.84 0.80 -8.65
N ILE A 189 20.85 1.60 -7.60
CA ILE A 189 21.07 1.16 -6.23
C ILE A 189 19.73 1.18 -5.52
N THR A 190 19.33 0.08 -4.87
CA THR A 190 17.98 -0.02 -4.30
C THR A 190 17.93 0.01 -2.77
N GLY A 191 19.09 -0.01 -2.11
CA GLY A 191 19.26 0.13 -0.66
C GLY A 191 19.90 1.47 -0.29
N GLY A 192 19.68 1.90 0.96
CA GLY A 192 20.20 3.17 1.47
C GLY A 192 21.72 3.14 1.68
N VAL A 193 22.40 4.21 1.25
CA VAL A 193 23.84 4.44 1.50
C VAL A 193 24.05 5.76 2.25
N ASN A 194 25.16 5.90 2.97
CA ASN A 194 25.48 7.16 3.68
C ASN A 194 25.82 8.31 2.73
N GLU A 195 26.50 7.99 1.63
CA GLU A 195 26.89 8.94 0.59
C GLU A 195 26.92 8.22 -0.77
N PRO A 196 26.79 8.94 -1.90
CA PRO A 196 26.88 8.33 -3.22
C PRO A 196 28.22 7.58 -3.41
N PRO A 197 28.21 6.26 -3.71
CA PRO A 197 29.43 5.46 -3.76
C PRO A 197 30.24 5.80 -5.00
N MET A 198 31.26 6.63 -4.83
CA MET A 198 32.03 7.17 -5.95
C MET A 198 32.75 6.10 -6.78
N ALA A 199 33.16 4.99 -6.18
CA ALA A 199 33.78 3.88 -6.93
C ALA A 199 32.82 3.29 -7.97
N ILE A 200 31.54 3.10 -7.60
CA ILE A 200 30.49 2.69 -8.53
C ILE A 200 30.21 3.79 -9.56
N LEU A 201 30.00 5.04 -9.11
CA LEU A 201 29.66 6.13 -10.03
C LEU A 201 30.77 6.40 -11.07
N GLN A 202 32.04 6.16 -10.74
CA GLN A 202 33.16 6.27 -11.67
C GLN A 202 33.12 5.23 -12.80
N THR A 203 32.43 4.11 -12.60
CA THR A 203 32.18 3.11 -13.66
C THR A 203 31.06 3.49 -14.61
N MET A 204 30.30 4.56 -14.34
CA MET A 204 29.20 5.02 -15.20
C MET A 204 29.72 5.59 -16.52
N ALA A 205 29.09 5.29 -17.65
CA ALA A 205 29.41 5.86 -18.95
C ALA A 205 29.18 7.39 -18.97
N ARG A 206 29.82 8.09 -19.92
CA ARG A 206 29.53 9.52 -20.13
C ARG A 206 28.10 9.68 -20.67
N GLY A 207 27.34 10.61 -20.09
CA GLY A 207 25.91 10.76 -20.35
C GLY A 207 25.05 9.75 -19.58
N GLY A 208 25.65 8.86 -18.78
CA GLY A 208 24.92 7.88 -17.98
C GLY A 208 24.20 8.50 -16.78
N CYS A 209 23.23 7.75 -16.27
CA CYS A 209 22.37 8.12 -15.14
C CYS A 209 22.41 7.05 -14.05
N ALA A 210 22.53 7.46 -12.79
CA ALA A 210 22.43 6.61 -11.62
C ALA A 210 21.28 7.06 -10.71
N ILE A 211 20.55 6.10 -10.15
CA ILE A 211 19.58 6.33 -9.09
C ILE A 211 20.15 5.75 -7.79
N VAL A 212 20.35 6.62 -6.80
CA VAL A 212 21.01 6.30 -5.53
C VAL A 212 20.19 6.80 -4.34
N PRO A 213 19.65 5.92 -3.49
CA PRO A 213 19.03 6.29 -2.23
C PRO A 213 20.09 6.64 -1.18
N VAL A 214 20.18 7.91 -0.80
CA VAL A 214 21.16 8.43 0.17
C VAL A 214 20.46 8.76 1.48
N MET A 215 20.97 8.27 2.60
CA MET A 215 20.39 8.51 3.92
C MET A 215 20.59 9.97 4.36
N GLU A 216 19.50 10.59 4.81
CA GLU A 216 19.47 11.93 5.40
C GLU A 216 18.63 11.90 6.68
N ASP A 217 18.71 12.96 7.49
CA ASP A 217 17.97 13.05 8.77
C ASP A 217 16.45 12.86 8.62
N ALA A 218 15.90 13.25 7.47
CA ALA A 218 14.47 13.19 7.17
C ALA A 218 14.02 11.87 6.51
N GLY A 219 14.94 10.94 6.24
CA GLY A 219 14.71 9.68 5.54
C GLY A 219 15.69 9.46 4.38
N THR A 220 15.53 8.35 3.66
CA THR A 220 16.43 8.00 2.54
C THR A 220 16.02 8.75 1.27
N MET A 221 16.78 9.78 0.90
CA MET A 221 16.55 10.64 -0.25
C MET A 221 17.06 10.01 -1.54
N VAL A 222 16.19 9.81 -2.52
CA VAL A 222 16.60 9.38 -3.86
C VAL A 222 17.32 10.54 -4.56
N GLN A 223 18.53 10.26 -5.01
CA GLN A 223 19.32 11.16 -5.84
C GLN A 223 19.49 10.56 -7.24
N SER A 224 19.15 11.35 -8.26
CA SER A 224 19.54 11.09 -9.64
C SER A 224 20.91 11.73 -9.89
N VAL A 225 21.89 10.91 -10.23
CA VAL A 225 23.26 11.36 -10.50
C VAL A 225 23.56 11.17 -11.98
N GLN A 226 23.86 12.25 -12.68
CA GLN A 226 24.23 12.23 -14.10
C GLN A 226 25.73 12.48 -14.27
N ARG A 227 26.36 11.79 -15.22
CA ARG A 227 27.78 12.00 -15.57
C ARG A 227 27.89 12.83 -16.85
N ASN A 228 28.24 14.10 -16.69
CA ASN A 228 28.47 15.04 -17.79
C ASN A 228 29.97 15.21 -18.08
N GLU A 229 30.31 16.01 -19.10
CA GLU A 229 31.72 16.30 -19.42
C GLU A 229 32.48 16.95 -18.26
N GLY A 230 31.79 17.74 -17.43
CA GLY A 230 32.35 18.44 -16.27
C GLY A 230 32.40 17.65 -14.96
N GLY A 231 31.95 16.39 -14.96
CA GLY A 231 31.88 15.56 -13.75
C GLY A 231 30.46 15.09 -13.43
N PHE A 232 30.19 14.85 -12.15
CA PHE A 232 28.90 14.34 -11.67
C PHE A 232 27.99 15.48 -11.22
N MET A 233 26.72 15.43 -11.62
CA MET A 233 25.68 16.31 -11.08
C MET A 233 24.61 15.45 -10.40
N ALA A 234 24.31 15.78 -9.14
CA ALA A 234 23.29 15.08 -8.36
C ALA A 234 22.07 15.98 -8.17
N GLN A 235 20.88 15.41 -8.39
CA GLN A 235 19.58 16.05 -8.16
C GLN A 235 18.77 15.19 -7.20
N LYS A 236 18.26 15.82 -6.13
CA LYS A 236 17.32 15.17 -5.19
C LYS A 236 15.93 15.04 -5.82
N MET A 237 15.29 13.90 -5.61
CA MET A 237 13.97 13.60 -6.17
C MET A 237 12.89 13.56 -5.08
N ALA A 238 12.83 12.46 -4.33
CA ALA A 238 11.85 12.22 -3.28
C ALA A 238 12.46 11.26 -2.25
N ILE A 239 11.81 11.10 -1.10
CA ILE A 239 12.19 10.04 -0.17
C ILE A 239 11.73 8.72 -0.77
N TRP A 240 12.62 7.72 -0.75
CA TRP A 240 12.27 6.32 -0.94
C TRP A 240 12.75 5.59 0.31
N ASN A 241 11.83 5.24 1.20
CA ASN A 241 12.11 4.76 2.55
C ASN A 241 12.64 3.32 2.56
N VAL A 242 13.77 3.11 1.90
CA VAL A 242 14.45 1.84 1.74
C VAL A 242 15.33 1.56 2.94
N ASP A 243 15.46 0.28 3.28
CA ASP A 243 16.41 -0.16 4.30
C ASP A 243 17.86 0.23 3.90
N PRO A 244 18.69 0.64 4.86
CA PRO A 244 20.11 0.81 4.62
C PRO A 244 20.77 -0.51 4.24
N PHE A 245 21.78 -0.44 3.40
CA PHE A 245 22.68 -1.57 3.23
C PHE A 245 23.47 -1.84 4.52
N PRO A 246 23.79 -3.10 4.83
CA PRO A 246 24.75 -3.44 5.88
C PRO A 246 26.09 -2.74 5.65
N GLU A 247 26.81 -2.45 6.74
CA GLU A 247 28.09 -1.71 6.70
C GLU A 247 29.11 -2.33 5.74
N TYR A 248 29.28 -3.66 5.77
CA TYR A 248 30.20 -4.37 4.87
C TYR A 248 29.86 -4.20 3.37
N VAL A 249 28.57 -4.05 3.04
CA VAL A 249 28.12 -3.80 1.66
C VAL A 249 28.52 -2.39 1.26
N VAL A 250 28.29 -1.39 2.13
CA VAL A 250 28.66 0.00 1.88
C VAL A 250 30.18 0.13 1.71
N GLU A 251 30.97 -0.55 2.54
CA GLU A 251 32.43 -0.62 2.40
C GLU A 251 32.83 -1.15 1.02
N CYS A 252 32.21 -2.23 0.56
CA CYS A 252 32.48 -2.80 -0.75
C CYS A 252 32.10 -1.85 -1.90
N LEU A 253 30.96 -1.15 -1.80
CA LEU A 253 30.53 -0.19 -2.83
C LEU A 253 31.44 1.04 -2.90
N CYS A 254 32.09 1.40 -1.80
CA CYS A 254 33.05 2.51 -1.75
C CYS A 254 34.48 2.08 -2.12
N ALA A 255 34.78 0.78 -2.12
CA ALA A 255 36.09 0.25 -2.45
C ALA A 255 36.37 0.35 -3.97
N SER A 256 37.62 0.67 -4.32
CA SER A 256 38.08 0.74 -5.72
C SER A 256 38.50 -0.62 -6.29
N GLU A 257 38.56 -1.66 -5.45
CA GLU A 257 38.97 -3.02 -5.82
C GLU A 257 38.04 -4.03 -5.16
N SER A 258 37.98 -5.22 -5.76
CA SER A 258 37.16 -6.34 -5.30
C SER A 258 37.63 -6.87 -3.94
N ILE A 259 36.68 -7.03 -3.00
CA ILE A 259 36.94 -7.46 -1.62
C ILE A 259 36.33 -8.86 -1.41
N SER A 260 37.12 -9.79 -0.86
CA SER A 260 36.63 -11.10 -0.42
C SER A 260 35.87 -10.95 0.90
N ILE A 261 34.61 -11.38 0.92
CA ILE A 261 33.75 -11.29 2.10
C ILE A 261 33.56 -12.70 2.69
N SER A 262 33.66 -12.82 4.01
CA SER A 262 33.23 -14.02 4.75
C SER A 262 32.02 -13.66 5.60
N GLU A 263 30.85 -14.15 5.20
CA GLU A 263 29.60 -13.90 5.93
C GLU A 263 29.50 -14.85 7.14
N GLU A 264 29.31 -14.31 8.35
CA GLU A 264 28.79 -15.08 9.48
C GLU A 264 27.29 -14.73 9.64
N VAL A 265 26.44 -15.38 8.85
CA VAL A 265 24.98 -15.25 9.05
C VAL A 265 24.59 -16.15 10.21
N GLY A 266 24.33 -15.55 11.37
CA GLY A 266 23.76 -16.26 12.51
C GLY A 266 22.43 -16.92 12.12
N LEU A 267 22.30 -18.22 12.42
CA LEU A 267 21.09 -19.01 12.21
C LEU A 267 19.92 -18.39 12.99
N ARG A 268 19.15 -17.50 12.36
CA ARG A 268 17.79 -17.18 12.82
C ARG A 268 16.86 -18.32 12.40
N GLY A 269 15.79 -18.53 13.16
CA GLY A 269 14.81 -19.58 12.87
C GLY A 269 14.29 -19.49 11.44
N ALA A 270 13.96 -20.65 10.85
CA ALA A 270 13.48 -20.70 9.47
C ALA A 270 12.13 -19.99 9.35
N TRP A 271 12.09 -18.90 8.58
CA TRP A 271 10.86 -18.23 8.17
C TRP A 271 10.08 -19.13 7.20
N SER A 272 8.76 -19.20 7.36
CA SER A 272 7.89 -19.77 6.32
C SER A 272 7.41 -18.69 5.34
N VAL A 273 6.87 -19.10 4.20
CA VAL A 273 6.21 -18.19 3.24
C VAL A 273 5.05 -17.43 3.92
N ASP A 274 4.29 -18.10 4.78
CA ASP A 274 3.21 -17.46 5.54
C ASP A 274 3.74 -16.40 6.50
N ASP A 275 4.87 -16.65 7.17
CA ASP A 275 5.51 -15.66 8.05
C ASP A 275 5.96 -14.43 7.27
N ALA A 276 6.49 -14.64 6.05
CA ALA A 276 6.88 -13.55 5.17
C ALA A 276 5.68 -12.65 4.80
N TRP A 277 4.54 -13.24 4.42
CA TRP A 277 3.32 -12.49 4.10
C TRP A 277 2.73 -11.76 5.31
N LYS A 278 2.75 -12.39 6.50
CA LYS A 278 2.28 -11.74 7.74
C LYS A 278 3.15 -10.56 8.19
N ALA A 279 4.40 -10.49 7.74
CA ALA A 279 5.34 -9.46 8.16
C ALA A 279 5.63 -8.41 7.08
N ALA A 280 5.23 -8.64 5.82
CA ALA A 280 5.62 -7.83 4.67
C ALA A 280 5.21 -6.35 4.78
N ASN A 281 4.10 -6.01 5.45
CA ASN A 281 3.59 -4.65 5.58
C ASN A 281 3.45 -4.20 7.05
N GLN A 282 4.12 -4.86 8.00
CA GLN A 282 4.12 -4.44 9.42
C GLN A 282 4.70 -3.04 9.62
N ASP A 283 5.73 -2.69 8.83
CA ASP A 283 6.13 -1.30 8.62
C ASP A 283 5.40 -0.79 7.36
N PRO A 284 4.40 0.10 7.49
CA PRO A 284 3.58 0.53 6.37
C PRO A 284 4.27 1.51 5.43
N ILE A 285 5.38 2.13 5.85
CA ILE A 285 6.14 3.09 5.06
C ILE A 285 7.41 2.49 4.44
N ARG A 286 7.78 1.26 4.82
CA ARG A 286 8.92 0.57 4.23
C ARG A 286 8.83 0.47 2.72
N ASP A 287 9.93 0.81 2.06
CA ASP A 287 10.11 0.85 0.61
C ASP A 287 9.13 1.77 -0.13
N ARG A 288 8.42 2.68 0.55
CA ARG A 288 7.52 3.67 -0.08
C ARG A 288 8.26 4.89 -0.59
N LEU A 289 7.81 5.39 -1.73
CA LEU A 289 8.33 6.60 -2.35
C LEU A 289 7.33 7.73 -2.19
N GLY A 290 7.79 8.90 -1.74
CA GLY A 290 6.94 10.08 -1.62
C GLY A 290 7.58 11.20 -0.81
N PRO A 291 6.88 12.35 -0.67
CA PRO A 291 7.28 13.38 0.28
C PRO A 291 7.07 12.90 1.72
N LEU A 292 7.83 13.44 2.67
CA LEU A 292 7.76 13.05 4.10
C LEU A 292 6.33 13.11 4.66
N ILE A 293 5.57 14.16 4.32
CA ILE A 293 4.19 14.33 4.78
C ILE A 293 3.26 13.20 4.32
N LEU A 294 3.50 12.64 3.13
CA LEU A 294 2.73 11.50 2.62
C LEU A 294 3.06 10.25 3.45
N LEU A 295 4.34 10.00 3.72
CA LEU A 295 4.75 8.85 4.52
C LEU A 295 4.20 8.93 5.95
N GLN A 296 4.25 10.10 6.58
CA GLN A 296 3.65 10.35 7.90
C GLN A 296 2.13 10.13 7.90
N LEU A 297 1.43 10.56 6.84
CA LEU A 297 0.00 10.28 6.69
C LEU A 297 -0.27 8.77 6.60
N ILE A 298 0.53 8.04 5.82
CA ILE A 298 0.40 6.59 5.68
C ILE A 298 0.58 5.91 7.04
N GLU A 299 1.66 6.21 7.77
CA GLU A 299 1.95 5.64 9.08
C GLU A 299 0.82 5.91 10.09
N THR A 300 0.44 7.19 10.25
CA THR A 300 -0.60 7.59 11.21
C THR A 300 -1.98 7.01 10.88
N THR A 301 -2.33 6.91 9.60
CA THR A 301 -3.61 6.34 9.14
C THR A 301 -3.61 4.82 9.22
N TRP A 302 -2.46 4.19 8.97
CA TRP A 302 -2.32 2.74 9.04
C TRP A 302 -2.62 2.24 10.44
N ASP A 303 -2.09 2.90 11.47
CA ASP A 303 -2.25 2.47 12.87
C ASP A 303 -3.60 2.86 13.50
N SER A 304 -4.35 3.79 12.89
CA SER A 304 -5.56 4.33 13.50
C SER A 304 -6.72 3.32 13.57
N LEU A 305 -6.81 2.39 12.61
CA LEU A 305 -7.92 1.45 12.48
C LEU A 305 -7.46 0.09 11.95
N GLY A 306 -8.23 -0.95 12.28
CA GLY A 306 -8.05 -2.31 11.78
C GLY A 306 -9.39 -3.00 11.59
N THR A 307 -9.40 -4.23 11.09
CA THR A 307 -10.62 -5.02 10.83
C THR A 307 -11.25 -5.65 12.07
N GLY A 308 -10.60 -5.54 13.23
CA GLY A 308 -11.07 -6.14 14.48
C GLY A 308 -10.83 -7.64 14.60
N PHE A 309 -10.07 -8.27 13.69
CA PHE A 309 -9.63 -9.67 13.82
C PHE A 309 -8.81 -9.88 15.10
N GLY A 310 -8.98 -11.03 15.74
CA GLY A 310 -8.23 -11.39 16.93
C GLY A 310 -6.76 -11.67 16.61
N ALA A 311 -5.85 -11.32 17.53
CA ALA A 311 -4.42 -11.58 17.39
C ALA A 311 -4.08 -13.06 17.13
N LYS A 312 -4.93 -13.99 17.61
CA LYS A 312 -4.80 -15.42 17.32
C LYS A 312 -5.09 -15.75 15.85
N GLU A 313 -6.13 -15.15 15.27
CA GLU A 313 -6.52 -15.39 13.87
C GLU A 313 -5.43 -14.91 12.92
N ILE A 314 -4.92 -13.69 13.11
CA ILE A 314 -3.82 -13.12 12.32
C ILE A 314 -2.54 -13.95 12.45
N ARG A 315 -2.22 -14.44 13.66
CA ARG A 315 -1.00 -15.22 13.88
C ARG A 315 -1.08 -16.60 13.22
N ASP A 316 -2.23 -17.25 13.33
CA ASP A 316 -2.41 -18.66 12.95
C ASP A 316 -2.73 -18.81 11.44
N ASP A 317 -3.19 -17.75 10.74
CA ASP A 317 -3.55 -17.79 9.32
C ASP A 317 -3.18 -16.48 8.58
N ALA A 318 -2.26 -16.58 7.62
CA ALA A 318 -1.76 -15.43 6.86
C ALA A 318 -2.84 -14.68 6.06
N ARG A 319 -3.96 -15.33 5.72
CA ARG A 319 -5.08 -14.68 5.01
C ARG A 319 -5.69 -13.55 5.82
N PHE A 320 -5.78 -13.70 7.14
CA PHE A 320 -6.28 -12.63 8.02
C PHE A 320 -5.31 -11.45 8.06
N SER A 321 -3.99 -11.70 8.04
CA SER A 321 -3.00 -10.63 7.95
C SER A 321 -3.07 -9.89 6.61
N ILE A 322 -3.20 -10.60 5.50
CA ILE A 322 -3.34 -9.97 4.18
C ILE A 322 -4.65 -9.17 4.09
N ALA A 323 -5.75 -9.69 4.62
CA ALA A 323 -7.02 -8.97 4.69
C ALA A 323 -6.92 -7.70 5.56
N GLU A 324 -6.22 -7.78 6.70
CA GLU A 324 -5.94 -6.63 7.57
C GLU A 324 -5.10 -5.56 6.84
N ASP A 325 -4.01 -5.97 6.18
CA ASP A 325 -3.14 -5.07 5.42
C ASP A 325 -3.89 -4.39 4.27
N LEU A 326 -4.71 -5.14 3.53
CA LEU A 326 -5.55 -4.59 2.46
C LEU A 326 -6.58 -3.60 3.02
N PHE A 327 -7.18 -3.88 4.17
CA PHE A 327 -8.11 -2.95 4.82
C PHE A 327 -7.41 -1.64 5.21
N ARG A 328 -6.26 -1.73 5.89
CA ARG A 328 -5.49 -0.57 6.33
C ARG A 328 -5.00 0.26 5.15
N MET A 329 -4.51 -0.38 4.08
CA MET A 329 -4.15 0.31 2.86
C MET A 329 -5.37 0.94 2.16
N GLY A 330 -6.52 0.28 2.16
CA GLY A 330 -7.77 0.85 1.67
C GLY A 330 -8.14 2.14 2.40
N HIS A 331 -7.99 2.15 3.74
CA HIS A 331 -8.23 3.33 4.55
C HIS A 331 -7.25 4.48 4.23
N VAL A 332 -5.96 4.16 4.08
CA VAL A 332 -4.94 5.11 3.60
C VAL A 332 -5.34 5.72 2.25
N LEU A 333 -5.71 4.88 1.28
CA LEU A 333 -6.13 5.34 -0.05
C LEU A 333 -7.39 6.20 -0.01
N GLN A 334 -8.34 5.89 0.88
CA GLN A 334 -9.55 6.68 1.09
C GLN A 334 -9.21 8.07 1.67
N ARG A 335 -8.31 8.14 2.65
CA ARG A 335 -7.80 9.40 3.22
C ARG A 335 -7.05 10.25 2.21
N LEU A 336 -6.41 9.61 1.23
CA LEU A 336 -5.77 10.26 0.08
C LEU A 336 -6.74 10.67 -1.03
N GLY A 337 -8.04 10.34 -0.92
CA GLY A 337 -9.06 10.65 -1.92
C GLY A 337 -9.01 9.74 -3.17
N ILE A 338 -8.29 8.62 -3.12
CA ILE A 338 -8.16 7.67 -4.24
C ILE A 338 -9.27 6.61 -4.13
N SER A 339 -10.53 7.06 -4.23
CA SER A 339 -11.72 6.26 -3.89
C SER A 339 -11.82 4.94 -4.65
N ARG A 340 -11.46 4.91 -5.95
CA ARG A 340 -11.50 3.67 -6.72
C ARG A 340 -10.57 2.60 -6.14
N LEU A 341 -9.31 2.94 -5.90
CA LEU A 341 -8.36 1.97 -5.34
C LEU A 341 -8.74 1.60 -3.91
N ALA A 342 -9.22 2.55 -3.10
CA ALA A 342 -9.74 2.26 -1.76
C ALA A 342 -10.85 1.19 -1.81
N ALA A 343 -11.81 1.32 -2.74
CA ALA A 343 -12.88 0.33 -2.91
C ALA A 343 -12.35 -1.06 -3.30
N GLU A 344 -11.38 -1.12 -4.22
CA GLU A 344 -10.74 -2.37 -4.65
C GLU A 344 -10.02 -3.08 -3.46
N HIS A 345 -9.37 -2.31 -2.59
CA HIS A 345 -8.68 -2.82 -1.40
C HIS A 345 -9.65 -3.29 -0.31
N HIS A 346 -10.63 -2.47 0.08
CA HIS A 346 -11.64 -2.85 1.07
C HIS A 346 -12.48 -4.05 0.61
N GLY A 347 -12.89 -4.08 -0.67
CA GLY A 347 -13.65 -5.20 -1.22
C GLY A 347 -12.87 -6.51 -1.27
N SER A 348 -11.57 -6.45 -1.57
CA SER A 348 -10.69 -7.63 -1.55
C SER A 348 -10.41 -8.10 -0.12
N SER A 349 -10.18 -7.18 0.82
CA SER A 349 -10.10 -7.49 2.25
C SER A 349 -11.34 -8.24 2.72
N PHE A 350 -12.54 -7.68 2.46
CA PHE A 350 -13.81 -8.30 2.84
C PHE A 350 -14.02 -9.68 2.20
N ARG A 351 -13.56 -9.88 0.96
CA ARG A 351 -13.67 -11.18 0.29
C ARG A 351 -12.79 -12.26 0.93
N ILE A 352 -11.57 -11.90 1.32
CA ILE A 352 -10.63 -12.84 1.94
C ILE A 352 -11.13 -13.23 3.34
N ALA A 353 -11.47 -12.23 4.14
CA ALA A 353 -12.01 -12.40 5.48
C ALA A 353 -13.07 -11.32 5.74
N PRO A 354 -14.36 -11.67 5.74
CA PRO A 354 -15.44 -10.70 5.97
C PRO A 354 -15.31 -10.01 7.34
N SER A 355 -15.31 -8.69 7.36
CA SER A 355 -15.38 -7.85 8.57
C SER A 355 -16.39 -6.72 8.39
N SER A 356 -17.01 -6.29 9.49
CA SER A 356 -17.92 -5.14 9.50
C SER A 356 -17.21 -3.86 9.06
N GLU A 357 -15.96 -3.71 9.46
CA GLU A 357 -15.08 -2.58 9.20
C GLU A 357 -14.81 -2.46 7.70
N ALA A 358 -14.37 -3.54 7.04
CA ALA A 358 -14.14 -3.52 5.59
C ALA A 358 -15.41 -3.21 4.80
N ALA A 359 -16.57 -3.77 5.20
CA ALA A 359 -17.84 -3.45 4.56
C ALA A 359 -18.28 -2.00 4.81
N SER A 360 -18.10 -1.47 6.02
CA SER A 360 -18.46 -0.09 6.37
C SER A 360 -17.63 0.93 5.60
N PHE A 361 -16.31 0.75 5.58
CA PHE A 361 -15.39 1.62 4.85
C PHE A 361 -15.61 1.54 3.34
N LEU A 362 -15.98 0.36 2.84
CA LEU A 362 -16.40 0.22 1.46
C LEU A 362 -17.68 1.01 1.15
N GLY A 363 -18.67 0.98 2.05
CA GLY A 363 -19.87 1.80 1.94
C GLY A 363 -19.57 3.31 1.96
N MET A 364 -18.65 3.75 2.81
CA MET A 364 -18.19 5.14 2.84
C MET A 364 -17.48 5.56 1.55
N THR A 365 -16.79 4.63 0.88
CA THR A 365 -16.12 4.88 -0.40
C THR A 365 -17.11 5.14 -1.53
N PHE A 366 -18.34 4.61 -1.43
CA PHE A 366 -19.42 4.80 -2.40
C PHE A 366 -20.39 5.92 -2.01
N ARG A 367 -20.01 6.88 -1.16
CA ARG A 367 -20.93 7.95 -0.69
C ARG A 367 -21.65 8.73 -1.79
N GLU A 368 -21.08 8.83 -2.99
CA GLU A 368 -21.73 9.45 -4.15
C GLU A 368 -22.81 8.57 -4.81
N ASP A 369 -22.70 7.23 -4.66
CA ASP A 369 -23.70 6.25 -5.08
C ASP A 369 -24.43 5.69 -3.84
N ASP A 370 -25.45 6.41 -3.46
CA ASP A 370 -26.24 6.21 -2.25
C ASP A 370 -26.89 4.80 -2.16
N LEU A 371 -27.14 4.13 -3.30
CA LEU A 371 -27.64 2.74 -3.28
C LEU A 371 -26.54 1.74 -2.93
N ASP A 372 -25.36 1.85 -3.56
CA ASP A 372 -24.23 0.98 -3.26
C ASP A 372 -23.70 1.27 -1.84
N SER A 373 -23.66 2.53 -1.40
CA SER A 373 -23.27 2.92 -0.04
C SER A 373 -24.15 2.24 1.01
N LEU A 374 -25.48 2.41 0.93
CA LEU A 374 -26.41 1.78 1.87
C LEU A 374 -26.38 0.26 1.81
N ALA A 375 -26.15 -0.33 0.63
CA ALA A 375 -26.06 -1.77 0.49
C ALA A 375 -24.84 -2.35 1.23
N TRP A 376 -23.71 -1.64 1.19
CA TRP A 376 -22.52 -2.01 1.93
C TRP A 376 -22.64 -1.74 3.43
N GLN A 377 -23.29 -0.65 3.84
CA GLN A 377 -23.58 -0.43 5.26
C GLN A 377 -24.52 -1.49 5.84
N ARG A 378 -25.56 -1.88 5.08
CA ARG A 378 -26.38 -3.05 5.41
C ARG A 378 -25.49 -4.30 5.57
N LYS A 379 -24.56 -4.53 4.66
CA LYS A 379 -23.67 -5.70 4.70
C LYS A 379 -22.77 -5.72 5.93
N ALA A 380 -22.29 -4.55 6.37
CA ALA A 380 -21.53 -4.42 7.60
C ALA A 380 -22.36 -4.79 8.84
N ILE A 381 -23.60 -4.31 8.93
CA ILE A 381 -24.55 -4.66 10.01
C ILE A 381 -24.90 -6.17 9.97
N GLU A 382 -25.08 -6.75 8.79
CA GLU A 382 -25.28 -8.21 8.63
C GLU A 382 -24.06 -9.02 9.07
N THR A 383 -22.85 -8.44 9.00
CA THR A 383 -21.59 -9.11 9.35
C THR A 383 -21.33 -9.06 10.86
N ASP A 384 -21.50 -7.91 11.50
CA ASP A 384 -21.53 -7.77 12.96
C ASP A 384 -22.57 -6.71 13.37
N PRO A 385 -23.76 -7.13 13.87
CA PRO A 385 -24.79 -6.19 14.29
C PRO A 385 -24.38 -5.24 15.41
N ARG A 386 -23.31 -5.58 16.16
CA ARG A 386 -22.79 -4.76 17.26
C ARG A 386 -21.90 -3.62 16.77
N PHE A 387 -21.55 -3.58 15.49
CA PHE A 387 -20.70 -2.54 14.90
C PHE A 387 -21.52 -1.26 14.66
N GLY A 388 -21.41 -0.29 15.56
CA GLY A 388 -22.27 0.90 15.55
C GLY A 388 -21.98 1.89 14.43
N GLY A 389 -20.78 1.86 13.84
CA GLY A 389 -20.40 2.78 12.77
C GLY A 389 -21.38 2.74 11.59
N SER A 390 -21.71 1.55 11.11
CA SER A 390 -22.63 1.40 9.98
C SER A 390 -24.08 1.79 10.29
N TRP A 391 -24.52 1.65 11.54
CA TRP A 391 -25.82 2.17 11.95
C TRP A 391 -25.87 3.70 11.86
N ASN A 392 -24.80 4.37 12.30
CA ASN A 392 -24.67 5.83 12.18
C ASN A 392 -24.64 6.27 10.71
N GLU A 393 -23.86 5.58 9.87
CA GLU A 393 -23.75 5.88 8.44
C GLU A 393 -25.09 5.74 7.70
N VAL A 394 -25.90 4.71 8.01
CA VAL A 394 -27.25 4.58 7.44
C VAL A 394 -28.14 5.73 7.91
N GLY A 395 -28.10 6.07 9.20
CA GLY A 395 -28.85 7.19 9.75
C GLY A 395 -28.50 8.51 9.06
N GLU A 396 -27.20 8.77 8.87
CA GLU A 396 -26.69 9.96 8.20
C GLU A 396 -27.18 10.03 6.76
N ALA A 397 -27.08 8.94 6.00
CA ALA A 397 -27.59 8.87 4.63
C ALA A 397 -29.09 9.17 4.55
N MET A 398 -29.89 8.65 5.49
CA MET A 398 -31.34 8.90 5.55
C MET A 398 -31.67 10.35 5.93
N LEU A 399 -30.91 10.93 6.86
CA LEU A 399 -31.03 12.34 7.24
C LEU A 399 -30.70 13.25 6.05
N ASN A 400 -29.62 12.96 5.32
CA ASN A 400 -29.23 13.72 4.13
C ASN A 400 -30.26 13.65 2.99
N ARG A 401 -31.10 12.59 2.95
CA ARG A 401 -32.26 12.48 2.05
C ARG A 401 -33.49 13.27 2.53
N GLY A 402 -33.41 13.91 3.69
CA GLY A 402 -34.54 14.60 4.34
C GLY A 402 -35.51 13.67 5.06
N ASP A 403 -35.16 12.40 5.26
CA ASP A 403 -35.96 11.46 6.05
C ASP A 403 -35.49 11.40 7.51
N ALA A 404 -35.58 12.57 8.17
CA ALA A 404 -35.19 12.73 9.57
C ALA A 404 -35.95 11.81 10.52
N LYS A 405 -37.17 11.40 10.17
CA LYS A 405 -37.96 10.47 10.98
C LYS A 405 -37.34 9.07 10.95
N PHE A 406 -36.93 8.61 9.78
CA PHE A 406 -36.34 7.29 9.62
C PHE A 406 -34.92 7.22 10.19
N SER A 407 -34.14 8.30 10.08
CA SER A 407 -32.76 8.34 10.60
C SER A 407 -32.65 8.18 12.11
N ILE A 408 -33.64 8.65 12.89
CA ILE A 408 -33.66 8.56 14.37
C ILE A 408 -33.43 7.14 14.87
N GLU A 409 -34.07 6.14 14.25
CA GLU A 409 -33.95 4.76 14.70
C GLU A 409 -32.57 4.16 14.42
N TRP A 410 -31.97 4.54 13.30
CA TRP A 410 -30.60 4.15 12.96
C TRP A 410 -29.58 4.77 13.91
N PHE A 411 -29.71 6.06 14.25
CA PHE A 411 -28.84 6.69 15.25
C PHE A 411 -28.99 6.07 16.64
N ARG A 412 -30.23 5.74 17.05
CA ARG A 412 -30.45 4.96 18.29
C ARG A 412 -29.80 3.58 18.22
N GLY A 413 -29.83 2.91 17.07
CA GLY A 413 -29.10 1.67 16.84
C GLY A 413 -27.58 1.84 17.06
N ALA A 414 -26.99 2.90 16.51
CA ALA A 414 -25.58 3.23 16.71
C ALA A 414 -25.22 3.47 18.18
N ILE A 415 -26.02 4.28 18.88
CA ILE A 415 -25.82 4.61 20.31
C ILE A 415 -25.84 3.34 21.18
N ASN A 416 -26.77 2.41 20.89
CA ASN A 416 -26.95 1.17 21.65
C ASN A 416 -26.01 0.03 21.21
N SER A 417 -25.25 0.19 20.13
CA SER A 417 -24.32 -0.83 19.63
C SER A 417 -23.13 -1.01 20.58
N GLU A 418 -22.69 -2.25 20.83
CA GLU A 418 -21.58 -2.53 21.76
C GLU A 418 -20.25 -1.97 21.25
N LYS A 419 -19.94 -2.18 19.96
CA LYS A 419 -18.71 -1.75 19.30
C LYS A 419 -18.92 -0.41 18.57
N TYR A 420 -18.95 0.67 19.34
CA TYR A 420 -18.99 2.02 18.76
C TYR A 420 -18.24 3.03 19.64
N GLY A 421 -17.07 3.48 19.17
CA GLY A 421 -16.26 4.46 19.88
C GLY A 421 -16.84 5.87 19.81
N GLU A 422 -17.58 6.19 18.74
CA GLU A 422 -18.01 7.55 18.40
C GLU A 422 -19.48 7.82 18.78
N ARG A 423 -19.92 7.33 19.95
CA ARG A 423 -21.31 7.52 20.41
C ARG A 423 -21.74 8.99 20.47
N GLY A 424 -20.82 9.90 20.77
CA GLY A 424 -21.05 11.35 20.74
C GLY A 424 -21.53 11.84 19.37
N VAL A 425 -20.89 11.38 18.29
CA VAL A 425 -21.25 11.73 16.90
C VAL A 425 -22.68 11.27 16.57
N ALA A 426 -23.06 10.05 16.98
CA ALA A 426 -24.43 9.58 16.76
C ALA A 426 -25.48 10.36 17.56
N TRP A 427 -25.16 10.81 18.78
CA TRP A 427 -26.02 11.71 19.55
C TRP A 427 -26.16 13.09 18.88
N THR A 428 -25.08 13.66 18.34
CA THR A 428 -25.13 14.91 17.57
C THR A 428 -26.02 14.76 16.34
N ASN A 429 -25.86 13.66 15.59
CA ASN A 429 -26.71 13.39 14.42
C ASN A 429 -28.18 13.16 14.80
N LEU A 430 -28.43 12.51 15.94
CA LEU A 430 -29.79 12.37 16.49
C LEU A 430 -30.40 13.74 16.86
N ALA A 431 -29.62 14.65 17.43
CA ALA A 431 -30.06 16.01 17.72
C ALA A 431 -30.44 16.77 16.43
N ARG A 432 -29.62 16.66 15.38
CA ARG A 432 -29.90 17.23 14.05
C ARG A 432 -31.18 16.66 13.43
N ALA A 433 -31.41 15.34 13.53
CA ALA A 433 -32.64 14.73 13.05
C ALA A 433 -33.88 15.24 13.81
N HIS A 434 -33.80 15.39 15.13
CA HIS A 434 -34.89 15.98 15.92
C HIS A 434 -35.16 17.44 15.55
N LEU A 435 -34.12 18.23 15.24
CA LEU A 435 -34.27 19.61 14.76
C LEU A 435 -35.03 19.70 13.44
N GLU A 436 -34.71 18.86 12.46
CA GLU A 436 -35.43 18.85 11.17
C GLU A 436 -36.93 18.52 11.33
N LEU A 437 -37.28 17.75 12.36
CA LEU A 437 -38.67 17.46 12.71
C LEU A 437 -39.33 18.54 13.60
N GLY A 438 -38.61 19.62 13.96
CA GLY A 438 -39.08 20.68 14.86
C GLY A 438 -39.20 20.25 16.33
N GLN A 439 -38.56 19.15 16.72
CA GLN A 439 -38.67 18.54 18.05
C GLN A 439 -37.61 19.10 19.01
N MET A 440 -37.71 20.40 19.32
CA MET A 440 -36.68 21.17 20.02
C MET A 440 -36.24 20.55 21.36
N ASN A 441 -37.17 20.07 22.19
CA ASN A 441 -36.83 19.44 23.47
C ASN A 441 -36.00 18.15 23.30
N SER A 442 -36.33 17.33 22.29
CA SER A 442 -35.61 16.09 22.01
C SER A 442 -34.24 16.37 21.40
N ALA A 443 -34.16 17.41 20.56
CA ALA A 443 -32.88 17.88 20.03
C ALA A 443 -31.95 18.39 21.14
N LEU A 444 -32.46 19.23 22.06
CA LEU A 444 -31.68 19.73 23.20
C LEU A 444 -31.17 18.58 24.07
N PHE A 445 -32.02 17.60 24.40
CA PHE A 445 -31.60 16.42 25.16
C PHE A 445 -30.49 15.64 24.45
N ALA A 446 -30.66 15.35 23.16
CA ALA A 446 -29.66 14.59 22.40
C ALA A 446 -28.32 15.36 22.28
N ALA A 447 -28.37 16.68 22.10
CA ALA A 447 -27.17 17.51 22.05
C ALA A 447 -26.46 17.57 23.42
N GLN A 448 -27.22 17.59 24.53
CA GLN A 448 -26.64 17.52 25.88
C GLN A 448 -25.91 16.20 26.10
N GLU A 449 -26.52 15.07 25.73
CA GLU A 449 -25.87 13.76 25.80
C GLU A 449 -24.61 13.72 24.93
N ALA A 450 -24.64 14.26 23.71
CA ALA A 450 -23.46 14.38 22.86
C ALA A 450 -22.33 15.15 23.56
N ALA A 451 -22.65 16.29 24.20
CA ALA A 451 -21.65 17.15 24.83
C ALA A 451 -21.01 16.52 26.08
N THR A 452 -21.67 15.54 26.71
CA THR A 452 -21.01 14.74 27.76
C THR A 452 -19.91 13.83 27.22
N LEU A 453 -19.98 13.45 25.94
CA LEU A 453 -19.06 12.52 25.28
C LEU A 453 -17.98 13.24 24.46
N ILE A 454 -18.32 14.38 23.87
CA ILE A 454 -17.43 15.22 23.05
C ILE A 454 -17.54 16.69 23.49
N PRO A 455 -17.05 17.03 24.70
CA PRO A 455 -17.24 18.37 25.28
C PRO A 455 -16.53 19.48 24.51
N ASP A 456 -15.49 19.15 23.74
CA ASP A 456 -14.63 20.10 23.03
C ASP A 456 -15.07 20.32 21.56
N ASP A 457 -16.21 19.77 21.13
CA ASP A 457 -16.74 19.94 19.78
C ASP A 457 -17.44 21.30 19.63
N GLU A 458 -16.81 22.23 18.87
CA GLU A 458 -17.28 23.61 18.74
C GLU A 458 -18.67 23.70 18.08
N ASP A 459 -18.92 22.92 17.02
CA ASP A 459 -20.19 22.90 16.29
C ASP A 459 -21.35 22.45 17.20
N LEU A 460 -21.08 21.46 18.07
CA LEU A 460 -22.04 20.98 19.05
C LEU A 460 -22.33 22.02 20.14
N GLN A 461 -21.33 22.78 20.60
CA GLN A 461 -21.55 23.85 21.57
C GLN A 461 -22.42 24.96 20.97
N GLU A 462 -22.15 25.38 19.72
CA GLU A 462 -23.00 26.35 19.01
C GLU A 462 -24.44 25.83 18.86
N LEU A 463 -24.60 24.54 18.54
CA LEU A 463 -25.91 23.89 18.44
C LEU A 463 -26.67 23.96 19.78
N LEU A 464 -25.99 23.70 20.89
CA LEU A 464 -26.56 23.73 22.24
C LEU A 464 -26.98 25.13 22.69
N GLU A 465 -26.16 26.14 22.40
CA GLU A 465 -26.48 27.54 22.71
C GLU A 465 -27.76 27.96 21.98
N ARG A 466 -27.82 27.74 20.67
CA ARG A 466 -29.00 28.08 19.85
C ARG A 466 -30.26 27.37 20.33
N LEU A 467 -30.17 26.07 20.62
CA LEU A 467 -31.30 25.29 21.15
C LEU A 467 -31.78 25.80 22.53
N SER A 468 -30.85 26.28 23.36
CA SER A 468 -31.18 26.79 24.70
C SER A 468 -31.86 28.16 24.63
N GLU A 469 -31.44 29.02 23.70
CA GLU A 469 -32.08 30.33 23.46
C GLU A 469 -33.50 30.18 22.91
N ASP A 470 -33.71 29.28 21.94
CA ASP A 470 -35.01 29.05 21.30
C ASP A 470 -36.07 28.46 22.26
N LEU A 471 -35.64 27.86 23.37
CA LEU A 471 -36.50 27.23 24.39
C LEU A 471 -36.67 28.08 25.67
N SER A 472 -35.94 29.20 25.79
CA SER A 472 -36.04 30.16 26.90
C SER A 472 -37.14 31.20 26.66
#